data_AF-A0A5B0EG11-F1
#
_entry.id   AF-A0A5B0EG11-F1
#
_cell.length_a   1.000
_cell.length_b   1.000
_cell.length_c   1.000
_cell.angle_alpha   90.00
_cell.angle_beta   90.00
_cell.angle_gamma   90.00
#
_symmetry.space_group_name_H-M   'P 1'
#
loop_
_entity.id
_entity.type
_entity.pdbx_description
1 polymer ?
#
loop_
_entity_poly.entity_id
_entity_poly.type
_entity_poly.pdbx_seq_one_letter_code
_entity_poly.pdbx_strand_id
1 'polypeptide(L)'
;MKLFCEGTWTQMISRRTLIGGGTGLVLGGLAIPLFLGPGPNSDQPPGSVGPMCTPTGEGLRVEAVEHREWVPALRAAALVAGIPAQFLAAQIETESGWDPRAVSPAGARGLTQFMPGTWDQYGNGADPFDPVAGIGAQGRYLHDLRAAIAGITGEDPQRLVFAAYNAGPGNVLKYSGIPPFRETQSYVARIFDRAQRVYSADCASTGPLALRPGRGSWLHPLPGGRLTSGYGPRACPAGAVCNQWTTFHYGLDFSTGRGRATGRGATVIAPTPLRITLVQELAPGYGSRIMARCLQDPGYIFDFHHFAIGSMAVRQHQEVEAGTALGVEGSTGNSTAAHLHFQVIKPESNDRHMIHADTIDPTPILVEKGIL
;
A
#
# COMPACT_ATOMS: atom_id res chain seq x y z
N MET A 1 36.37 -12.69 49.78
CA MET A 1 35.72 -11.51 50.39
C MET A 1 34.23 -11.60 50.07
N LYS A 2 33.45 -12.40 50.81
CA LYS A 2 32.55 -12.03 51.93
C LYS A 2 31.58 -10.86 51.65
N LEU A 3 30.29 -11.24 51.51
CA LEU A 3 29.05 -10.69 52.13
C LEU A 3 28.62 -9.25 51.73
N PHE A 4 27.36 -8.94 51.44
CA PHE A 4 26.19 -9.08 52.32
C PHE A 4 24.82 -9.17 51.58
N CYS A 5 23.84 -9.71 52.31
CA CYS A 5 22.42 -9.89 52.00
C CYS A 5 21.57 -8.87 52.81
N GLU A 6 20.24 -9.05 52.83
CA GLU A 6 19.15 -8.32 53.55
C GLU A 6 18.43 -7.24 52.70
N GLY A 7 17.11 -7.18 52.52
CA GLY A 7 15.96 -7.88 53.10
C GLY A 7 15.18 -6.99 54.07
N THR A 8 13.94 -6.59 53.75
CA THR A 8 12.82 -6.50 54.72
C THR A 8 11.47 -6.26 54.03
N TRP A 9 10.49 -7.07 54.44
CA TRP A 9 9.05 -6.94 54.23
C TRP A 9 8.42 -6.36 55.50
N THR A 10 7.38 -5.52 55.42
CA THR A 10 6.31 -5.49 56.44
C THR A 10 4.99 -4.99 55.83
N GLN A 11 3.92 -5.72 56.19
CA GLN A 11 2.52 -5.56 55.80
C GLN A 11 1.84 -4.31 56.38
N MET A 12 0.71 -3.91 55.79
CA MET A 12 -0.47 -3.63 56.60
C MET A 12 -1.79 -3.89 55.85
N ILE A 13 -2.60 -4.74 56.49
CA ILE A 13 -3.99 -5.09 56.18
C ILE A 13 -4.91 -4.01 56.75
N SER A 14 -6.00 -3.69 56.06
CA SER A 14 -7.26 -3.38 56.75
C SER A 14 -8.46 -3.82 55.90
N ARG A 15 -9.18 -4.80 56.45
CA ARG A 15 -10.53 -5.22 56.07
C ARG A 15 -11.56 -4.27 56.70
N ARG A 16 -12.73 -4.15 56.06
CA ARG A 16 -14.11 -4.22 56.61
C ARG A 16 -15.06 -3.56 55.60
N THR A 17 -16.31 -3.94 55.36
CA THR A 17 -17.18 -5.08 55.65
C THR A 17 -18.44 -4.85 54.79
N LEU A 18 -19.03 -5.93 54.28
CA LEU A 18 -20.33 -5.98 53.58
C LEU A 18 -21.53 -5.72 54.52
N ILE A 19 -22.51 -4.95 54.05
CA ILE A 19 -23.97 -5.03 54.30
C ILE A 19 -24.61 -4.40 53.03
N GLY A 20 -25.59 -4.90 52.29
CA GLY A 20 -26.64 -5.89 52.51
C GLY A 20 -28.02 -5.22 52.27
N GLY A 21 -28.70 -5.58 51.17
CA GLY A 21 -30.10 -5.20 50.84
C GLY A 21 -30.23 -3.89 50.04
N GLY A 22 -31.12 -3.70 49.08
CA GLY A 22 -32.25 -4.47 48.57
C GLY A 22 -33.11 -3.49 47.75
N THR A 23 -33.50 -3.90 46.55
CA THR A 23 -34.68 -3.46 45.76
C THR A 23 -35.09 -1.97 45.76
N GLY A 24 -34.99 -1.35 44.57
CA GLY A 24 -35.63 -0.06 44.28
C GLY A 24 -35.63 0.22 42.78
N LEU A 25 -36.60 -0.36 42.07
CA LEU A 25 -36.96 0.00 40.70
C LEU A 25 -37.40 1.47 40.66
N VAL A 26 -36.66 2.33 39.97
CA VAL A 26 -37.17 3.63 39.51
C VAL A 26 -36.80 3.80 38.05
N LEU A 27 -37.81 3.61 37.20
CA LEU A 27 -37.83 3.96 35.80
C LEU A 27 -37.75 5.49 35.66
N GLY A 28 -36.54 6.02 35.51
CA GLY A 28 -36.30 7.40 35.08
C GLY A 28 -36.01 7.42 33.59
N GLY A 29 -37.03 7.63 32.77
CA GLY A 29 -36.92 7.78 31.33
C GLY A 29 -36.09 9.01 30.97
N LEU A 30 -34.87 8.79 30.50
CA LEU A 30 -34.12 9.76 29.70
C LEU A 30 -34.59 9.62 28.26
N ALA A 31 -35.53 10.49 27.88
CA ALA A 31 -35.92 10.70 26.50
C ALA A 31 -34.69 11.18 25.72
N ILE A 32 -34.07 10.27 24.96
CA ILE A 32 -33.16 10.64 23.88
C ILE A 32 -34.05 11.24 22.80
N PRO A 33 -33.89 12.53 22.42
CA PRO A 33 -34.61 13.06 21.27
C PRO A 33 -34.14 12.28 20.05
N LEU A 34 -35.03 11.44 19.52
CA LEU A 34 -34.87 10.76 18.25
C LEU A 34 -34.86 11.87 17.18
N PHE A 35 -33.67 12.36 16.83
CA PHE A 35 -33.51 13.18 15.64
C PHE A 35 -33.75 12.29 14.43
N LEU A 36 -35.02 12.25 13.97
CA LEU A 36 -35.38 11.90 12.60
C LEU A 36 -34.86 13.00 11.68
N GLY A 37 -33.54 13.01 11.46
CA GLY A 37 -32.95 13.72 10.33
C GLY A 37 -33.36 13.01 9.04
N PRO A 38 -33.59 13.75 7.94
CA PRO A 38 -33.84 13.12 6.65
C PRO A 38 -32.64 12.23 6.33
N GLY A 39 -32.92 10.95 6.02
CA GLY A 39 -31.90 10.04 5.52
C GLY A 39 -31.20 10.65 4.30
N PRO A 40 -29.96 10.23 3.98
CA PRO A 40 -29.26 10.76 2.82
C PRO A 40 -30.13 10.53 1.58
N ASN A 41 -30.72 11.61 1.06
CA ASN A 41 -31.40 11.63 -0.22
C ASN A 41 -30.37 11.23 -1.28
N SER A 42 -30.47 9.98 -1.72
CA SER A 42 -29.71 9.42 -2.83
C SER A 42 -30.34 9.84 -4.15
N ASP A 43 -30.24 11.14 -4.46
CA ASP A 43 -30.59 11.70 -5.78
C ASP A 43 -29.35 11.98 -6.64
N GLN A 44 -28.26 11.25 -6.41
CA GLN A 44 -27.16 11.15 -7.37
C GLN A 44 -27.52 10.04 -8.38
N PRO A 45 -27.62 10.33 -9.69
CA PRO A 45 -27.78 9.27 -10.68
C PRO A 45 -26.62 8.26 -10.57
N PRO A 46 -26.88 6.95 -10.70
CA PRO A 46 -25.82 5.94 -10.67
C PRO A 46 -24.95 6.12 -11.91
N GLY A 47 -23.84 6.84 -11.76
CA GLY A 47 -22.95 7.13 -12.89
C GLY A 47 -22.00 8.32 -12.73
N SER A 48 -22.10 9.14 -11.68
CA SER A 48 -21.11 10.20 -11.45
C SER A 48 -19.84 9.65 -10.79
N VAL A 49 -18.96 9.14 -11.64
CA VAL A 49 -17.59 8.76 -11.31
C VAL A 49 -16.83 10.02 -10.87
N GLY A 50 -16.51 10.13 -9.58
CA GLY A 50 -15.50 11.10 -9.12
C GLY A 50 -14.15 10.80 -9.78
N PRO A 51 -13.26 11.79 -9.95
CA PRO A 51 -12.12 11.69 -10.86
C PRO A 51 -11.23 10.47 -10.56
N MET A 52 -10.89 9.74 -11.63
CA MET A 52 -9.99 8.59 -11.66
C MET A 52 -8.55 9.00 -11.30
N CYS A 53 -7.77 8.11 -10.68
CA CYS A 53 -6.37 8.37 -10.36
C CYS A 53 -5.50 7.15 -10.71
N THR A 54 -4.40 7.39 -11.43
CA THR A 54 -3.40 6.40 -11.83
C THR A 54 -2.04 6.93 -11.39
N PRO A 55 -1.46 6.45 -10.27
CA PRO A 55 -0.20 7.00 -9.79
C PRO A 55 0.93 6.62 -10.75
N THR A 56 1.58 7.63 -11.34
CA THR A 56 2.66 7.48 -12.32
C THR A 56 4.04 7.49 -11.61
N GLY A 57 4.07 7.81 -10.31
CA GLY A 57 5.29 7.88 -9.51
C GLY A 57 6.04 9.20 -9.70
N GLU A 58 5.47 10.15 -10.44
CA GLU A 58 6.01 11.48 -10.68
C GLU A 58 5.11 12.57 -10.05
N GLY A 59 5.72 13.70 -9.72
CA GLY A 59 5.01 14.87 -9.22
C GLY A 59 4.43 14.75 -7.79
N LEU A 60 4.39 15.91 -7.13
CA LEU A 60 3.74 16.11 -5.84
C LEU A 60 2.32 16.67 -6.03
N ARG A 61 1.30 16.01 -5.48
CA ARG A 61 -0.08 16.52 -5.38
C ARG A 61 -0.11 17.67 -4.38
N VAL A 62 0.07 18.87 -4.90
CA VAL A 62 0.15 20.11 -4.11
C VAL A 62 -1.09 20.30 -3.24
N GLU A 63 -2.25 19.86 -3.70
CA GLU A 63 -3.52 20.04 -2.99
C GLU A 63 -3.60 19.20 -1.71
N ALA A 64 -2.87 18.09 -1.66
CA ALA A 64 -2.83 17.17 -0.52
C ALA A 64 -1.77 17.56 0.53
N VAL A 65 -0.90 18.52 0.23
CA VAL A 65 0.04 19.09 1.18
C VAL A 65 -0.70 20.10 2.06
N GLU A 66 -0.69 19.87 3.38
CA GLU A 66 -1.38 20.73 4.35
C GLU A 66 -0.88 22.18 4.32
N HIS A 67 0.45 22.34 4.26
CA HIS A 67 1.14 23.63 4.17
C HIS A 67 1.74 23.86 2.78
N ARG A 68 0.89 24.35 1.86
CA ARG A 68 1.24 24.54 0.43
C ARG A 68 2.37 25.55 0.23
N GLU A 69 2.54 26.48 1.15
CA GLU A 69 3.64 27.44 1.19
C GLU A 69 5.02 26.77 1.25
N TRP A 70 5.12 25.52 1.74
CA TRP A 70 6.38 24.78 1.84
C TRP A 70 6.68 23.90 0.61
N VAL A 71 5.77 23.85 -0.38
CA VAL A 71 5.96 23.06 -1.61
C VAL A 71 7.25 23.40 -2.39
N PRO A 72 7.66 24.68 -2.53
CA PRO A 72 8.94 25.00 -3.16
C PRO A 72 10.14 24.38 -2.41
N ALA A 73 10.11 24.41 -1.07
CA ALA A 73 11.15 23.80 -0.24
C ALA A 73 11.16 22.27 -0.40
N LEU A 74 9.99 21.63 -0.44
CA LEU A 74 9.84 20.19 -0.70
C LEU A 74 10.43 19.79 -2.05
N ARG A 75 10.14 20.55 -3.11
CA ARG A 75 10.68 20.29 -4.45
C ARG A 75 12.20 20.45 -4.50
N ALA A 76 12.74 21.49 -3.85
CA ALA A 76 14.18 21.70 -3.76
C ALA A 76 14.86 20.56 -2.98
N ALA A 77 14.29 20.16 -1.84
CA ALA A 77 14.81 19.05 -1.03
C ALA A 77 14.75 17.72 -1.78
N ALA A 78 13.69 17.47 -2.55
CA ALA A 78 13.54 16.29 -3.40
C ALA A 78 14.63 16.20 -4.47
N LEU A 79 14.96 17.31 -5.12
CA LEU A 79 16.05 17.39 -6.10
C LEU A 79 17.41 17.08 -5.44
N VAL A 80 17.69 17.66 -4.27
CA VAL A 80 18.92 17.38 -3.51
C VAL A 80 19.01 15.91 -3.11
N ALA A 81 17.91 15.39 -2.55
CA ALA A 81 17.81 14.01 -2.13
C ALA A 81 17.88 13.03 -3.31
N GLY A 82 17.53 13.45 -4.53
CA GLY A 82 17.23 12.57 -5.66
C GLY A 82 16.15 11.54 -5.32
N ILE A 83 15.15 11.95 -4.53
CA ILE A 83 13.98 11.17 -4.13
C ILE A 83 12.74 12.00 -4.50
N PRO A 84 11.69 11.41 -5.10
CA PRO A 84 10.53 12.18 -5.51
C PRO A 84 9.82 12.89 -4.33
N ALA A 85 9.34 14.11 -4.58
CA ALA A 85 8.81 15.01 -3.54
C ALA A 85 7.60 14.44 -2.77
N GLN A 86 6.81 13.56 -3.39
CA GLN A 86 5.69 12.88 -2.72
C GLN A 86 6.15 11.99 -1.56
N PHE A 87 7.37 11.43 -1.63
CA PHE A 87 7.91 10.63 -0.53
C PHE A 87 8.45 11.49 0.60
N LEU A 88 9.01 12.66 0.31
CA LEU A 88 9.42 13.61 1.35
C LEU A 88 8.20 14.17 2.11
N ALA A 89 7.13 14.50 1.39
CA ALA A 89 5.85 14.90 1.97
C ALA A 89 5.23 13.77 2.84
N ALA A 90 5.25 12.54 2.34
CA ALA A 90 4.79 11.37 3.09
C ALA A 90 5.63 11.08 4.34
N GLN A 91 6.94 11.30 4.26
CA GLN A 91 7.83 11.21 5.40
C GLN A 91 7.47 12.26 6.46
N ILE A 92 7.32 13.52 6.08
CA ILE A 92 6.95 14.60 7.01
C ILE A 92 5.63 14.28 7.72
N GLU A 93 4.62 13.82 6.99
CA GLU A 93 3.36 13.42 7.62
C GLU A 93 3.55 12.23 8.59
N THR A 94 4.45 11.29 8.25
CA THR A 94 4.73 10.13 9.11
C THR A 94 5.51 10.52 10.37
N GLU A 95 6.37 11.54 10.28
CA GLU A 95 7.22 12.02 11.38
C GLU A 95 6.44 12.88 12.37
N SER A 96 5.73 13.90 11.88
CA SER A 96 5.12 14.94 12.72
C SER A 96 3.64 15.17 12.46
N GLY A 97 3.07 14.52 11.43
CA GLY A 97 1.72 14.86 10.98
C GLY A 97 1.61 16.32 10.53
N TRP A 98 2.68 16.87 9.94
CA TRP A 98 2.82 18.28 9.56
C TRP A 98 2.92 19.30 10.71
N ASP A 99 3.04 18.88 11.98
CA ASP A 99 3.23 19.82 13.09
C ASP A 99 4.68 20.34 13.17
N PRO A 100 4.95 21.63 12.88
CA PRO A 100 6.29 22.19 12.92
C PRO A 100 6.84 22.34 14.35
N ARG A 101 6.00 22.18 15.38
CA ARG A 101 6.37 22.27 16.80
C ARG A 101 6.50 20.90 17.47
N ALA A 102 6.40 19.82 16.71
CA ALA A 102 6.47 18.46 17.24
C ALA A 102 7.79 18.19 17.98
N VAL A 103 7.68 17.57 19.16
CA VAL A 103 8.82 17.07 19.93
C VAL A 103 8.55 15.63 20.36
N SER A 104 9.40 14.69 19.95
CA SER A 104 9.25 13.30 20.36
C SER A 104 9.74 13.07 21.80
N PRO A 105 9.33 11.98 22.46
CA PRO A 105 9.89 11.57 23.75
C PRO A 105 11.41 11.33 23.73
N ALA A 106 11.96 10.98 22.56
CA ALA A 106 13.41 10.81 22.36
C ALA A 106 14.15 12.14 22.14
N GLY A 107 13.41 13.25 21.99
CA GLY A 107 13.97 14.59 21.77
C GLY A 107 14.14 14.98 20.30
N ALA A 108 13.52 14.25 19.37
CA ALA A 108 13.44 14.65 17.97
C ALA A 108 12.57 15.92 17.83
N ARG A 109 12.94 16.85 16.95
CA ARG A 109 12.31 18.18 16.89
C ARG A 109 11.86 18.57 15.49
N GLY A 110 10.77 19.32 15.46
CA GLY A 110 10.26 20.00 14.28
C GLY A 110 9.63 19.06 13.25
N LEU A 111 9.36 19.63 12.08
CA LEU A 111 8.59 18.98 11.01
C LEU A 111 9.18 17.63 10.57
N THR A 112 10.50 17.52 10.55
CA THR A 112 11.25 16.36 10.04
C THR A 112 11.86 15.50 11.15
N GLN A 113 11.51 15.79 12.42
CA GLN A 113 11.88 15.00 13.60
C GLN A 113 13.37 14.62 13.64
N PHE A 114 14.26 15.59 13.39
CA PHE A 114 15.69 15.37 13.57
C PHE A 114 16.05 15.27 15.06
N MET A 115 16.90 14.30 15.39
CA MET A 115 17.60 14.26 16.67
C MET A 115 18.64 15.39 16.74
N PRO A 116 18.92 15.97 17.93
CA PRO A 116 19.81 17.14 18.05
C PRO A 116 21.18 16.95 17.38
N GLY A 117 21.85 15.80 17.59
CA GLY A 117 23.17 15.56 16.99
C GLY A 117 23.15 15.45 15.46
N THR A 118 22.05 14.99 14.87
CA THR A 118 21.86 14.98 13.42
C THR A 118 21.51 16.38 12.91
N TRP A 119 20.71 17.13 13.67
CA TRP A 119 20.39 18.53 13.35
C TRP A 119 21.65 19.40 13.28
N ASP A 120 22.62 19.20 14.18
CA ASP A 120 23.88 19.96 14.17
C ASP A 120 24.64 19.80 12.84
N GLN A 121 24.50 18.65 12.18
CA GLN A 121 25.15 18.35 10.90
C GLN A 121 24.37 18.90 9.70
N TYR A 122 23.04 18.80 9.73
CA TYR A 122 22.20 19.06 8.55
C TYR A 122 21.39 20.36 8.63
N GLY A 123 21.21 20.94 9.81
CA GLY A 123 20.39 22.12 10.07
C GLY A 123 21.02 23.45 9.69
N ASN A 124 22.32 23.48 9.36
CA ASN A 124 23.06 24.69 8.96
C ASN A 124 22.93 25.86 9.96
N GLY A 125 22.82 25.57 11.26
CA GLY A 125 22.66 26.57 12.32
C GLY A 125 21.29 27.22 12.41
N ALA A 126 20.29 26.75 11.66
CA ALA A 126 18.91 27.21 11.76
C ALA A 126 18.18 26.60 12.98
N ASP A 127 17.01 27.16 13.29
CA ASP A 127 16.10 26.61 14.30
C ASP A 127 15.51 25.27 13.82
N PRO A 128 15.57 24.17 14.59
CA PRO A 128 14.93 22.90 14.25
C PRO A 128 13.40 22.98 14.10
N PHE A 129 12.77 24.03 14.62
CA PHE A 129 11.33 24.28 14.45
C PHE A 129 11.01 25.13 13.21
N ASP A 130 12.03 25.60 12.44
CA ASP A 130 11.82 26.24 11.14
C ASP A 130 11.46 25.17 10.09
N PRO A 131 10.24 25.21 9.51
CA PRO A 131 9.78 24.18 8.56
C PRO A 131 10.62 24.12 7.28
N VAL A 132 11.03 25.27 6.74
CA VAL A 132 11.77 25.35 5.47
C VAL A 132 13.20 24.87 5.67
N ALA A 133 13.83 25.24 6.78
CA ALA A 133 15.13 24.71 7.17
C ALA A 133 15.07 23.20 7.40
N GLY A 134 14.03 22.72 8.08
CA GLY A 134 13.78 21.30 8.35
C GLY A 134 13.65 20.48 7.08
N ILE A 135 12.86 20.93 6.11
CA ILE A 135 12.70 20.29 4.79
C ILE A 135 14.02 20.30 4.02
N GLY A 136 14.75 21.41 4.03
CA GLY A 136 16.07 21.48 3.42
C GLY A 136 17.07 20.50 4.03
N ALA A 137 17.06 20.35 5.36
CA ALA A 137 17.90 19.41 6.09
C ALA A 137 17.55 17.95 5.77
N GLN A 138 16.25 17.63 5.67
CA GLN A 138 15.76 16.32 5.23
C GLN A 138 16.33 15.95 3.85
N GLY A 139 16.28 16.88 2.89
CA GLY A 139 16.82 16.65 1.55
C GLY A 139 18.31 16.28 1.55
N ARG A 140 19.13 17.03 2.32
CA ARG A 140 20.57 16.76 2.47
C ARG A 140 20.84 15.43 3.18
N TYR A 141 20.08 15.13 4.24
CA TYR A 141 20.31 13.90 4.98
C TYR A 141 19.93 12.66 4.16
N LEU A 142 18.79 12.69 3.45
CA LEU A 142 18.39 11.59 2.57
C LEU A 142 19.41 11.35 1.44
N HIS A 143 20.04 12.41 0.92
CA HIS A 143 21.14 12.30 -0.04
C HIS A 143 22.31 11.49 0.52
N ASP A 144 22.79 11.86 1.70
CA ASP A 144 23.93 11.20 2.36
C ASP A 144 23.60 9.76 2.77
N LEU A 145 22.37 9.53 3.26
CA LEU A 145 21.90 8.19 3.58
C LEU A 145 21.93 7.29 2.34
N ARG A 146 21.53 7.79 1.17
CA ARG A 146 21.59 7.02 -0.08
C ARG A 146 23.01 6.64 -0.45
N ALA A 147 23.96 7.55 -0.29
CA ALA A 147 25.37 7.26 -0.51
C ALA A 147 25.90 6.22 0.49
N ALA A 148 25.53 6.34 1.77
CA ALA A 148 25.97 5.44 2.82
C ALA A 148 25.50 3.98 2.64
N ILE A 149 24.33 3.77 2.02
CA ILE A 149 23.71 2.44 1.84
C ILE A 149 23.85 1.87 0.43
N ALA A 150 24.52 2.56 -0.50
CA ALA A 150 24.54 2.21 -1.92
C ALA A 150 25.10 0.81 -2.24
N GLY A 151 25.88 0.20 -1.34
CA GLY A 151 26.45 -1.14 -1.50
C GLY A 151 25.49 -2.30 -1.15
N ILE A 152 24.32 -2.02 -0.59
CA ILE A 152 23.33 -3.04 -0.24
C ILE A 152 22.53 -3.40 -1.49
N THR A 153 22.45 -4.69 -1.80
CA THR A 153 21.70 -5.22 -2.94
C THR A 153 20.52 -6.08 -2.46
N GLY A 154 19.49 -6.25 -3.28
CA GLY A 154 18.33 -7.11 -2.98
C GLY A 154 17.17 -6.44 -2.23
N GLU A 155 17.28 -5.17 -1.87
CA GLU A 155 16.19 -4.33 -1.34
C GLU A 155 16.10 -3.03 -2.15
N ASP A 156 14.93 -2.40 -2.22
CA ASP A 156 14.77 -1.09 -2.88
C ASP A 156 15.66 -0.03 -2.18
N PRO A 157 16.60 0.60 -2.91
CA PRO A 157 17.47 1.63 -2.36
C PRO A 157 16.71 2.77 -1.67
N GLN A 158 15.53 3.15 -2.17
CA GLN A 158 14.75 4.22 -1.56
C GLN A 158 14.13 3.77 -0.22
N ARG A 159 13.66 2.52 -0.11
CA ARG A 159 13.19 1.93 1.16
C ARG A 159 14.30 1.86 2.20
N LEU A 160 15.51 1.50 1.77
CA LEU A 160 16.70 1.47 2.62
C LEU A 160 17.05 2.87 3.15
N VAL A 161 16.90 3.93 2.36
CA VAL A 161 17.13 5.31 2.81
C VAL A 161 16.15 5.70 3.92
N PHE A 162 14.84 5.43 3.76
CA PHE A 162 13.87 5.72 4.83
C PHE A 162 14.05 4.82 6.05
N ALA A 163 14.45 3.56 5.88
CA ALA A 163 14.84 2.70 6.98
C ALA A 163 16.06 3.26 7.72
N ALA A 164 17.05 3.78 6.99
CA ALA A 164 18.25 4.37 7.57
C ALA A 164 17.98 5.69 8.28
N TYR A 165 16.98 6.44 7.83
CA TYR A 165 16.52 7.65 8.53
C TYR A 165 15.95 7.31 9.91
N ASN A 166 15.09 6.30 10.02
CA ASN A 166 14.44 5.93 11.28
C ASN A 166 15.33 5.06 12.20
N ALA A 167 16.02 4.06 11.65
CA ALA A 167 16.82 3.12 12.44
C ALA A 167 18.31 3.48 12.53
N GLY A 168 18.75 4.50 11.78
CA GLY A 168 20.15 4.82 11.59
C GLY A 168 20.82 3.93 10.51
N PRO A 169 21.74 4.49 9.69
CA PRO A 169 22.39 3.76 8.60
C PRO A 169 23.25 2.58 9.09
N GLY A 170 23.82 2.66 10.30
CA GLY A 170 24.60 1.57 10.88
C GLY A 170 23.78 0.28 11.08
N ASN A 171 22.49 0.41 11.44
CA ASN A 171 21.61 -0.76 11.54
C ASN A 171 21.28 -1.32 10.15
N VAL A 172 20.98 -0.47 9.18
CA VAL A 172 20.70 -0.91 7.80
C VAL A 172 21.90 -1.64 7.18
N LEU A 173 23.11 -1.13 7.39
CA LEU A 173 24.36 -1.78 6.98
C LEU A 173 24.56 -3.14 7.70
N LYS A 174 24.37 -3.16 9.02
CA LYS A 174 24.50 -4.38 9.84
C LYS A 174 23.58 -5.51 9.36
N TYR A 175 22.34 -5.18 9.02
CA TYR A 175 21.36 -6.17 8.54
C TYR A 175 21.40 -6.37 7.02
N SER A 176 22.18 -5.56 6.28
CA SER A 176 22.22 -5.57 4.80
C SER A 176 20.81 -5.49 4.20
N GLY A 177 19.95 -4.66 4.78
CA GLY A 177 18.51 -4.65 4.52
C GLY A 177 17.75 -3.79 5.52
N ILE A 178 16.42 -3.79 5.42
CA ILE A 178 15.57 -3.18 6.46
C ILE A 178 15.70 -3.98 7.76
N PRO A 179 16.13 -3.38 8.88
CA PRO A 179 16.32 -4.10 10.14
C PRO A 179 14.99 -4.70 10.64
N PRO A 180 15.02 -5.81 11.42
CA PRO A 180 13.82 -6.46 11.96
C PRO A 180 13.21 -5.68 13.15
N PHE A 181 13.22 -4.35 13.07
CA PHE A 181 12.59 -3.47 14.03
C PHE A 181 11.18 -3.16 13.55
N ARG A 182 10.17 -3.54 14.36
CA ARG A 182 8.76 -3.35 14.01
C ARG A 182 8.44 -1.90 13.67
N GLU A 183 9.03 -0.96 14.42
CA GLU A 183 8.88 0.48 14.18
C GLU A 183 9.37 0.86 12.79
N THR A 184 10.59 0.48 12.42
CA THR A 184 11.21 0.81 11.13
C THR A 184 10.45 0.20 9.96
N GLN A 185 10.04 -1.08 10.07
CA GLN A 185 9.24 -1.72 9.02
C GLN A 185 7.90 -1.01 8.83
N SER A 186 7.24 -0.63 9.93
CA SER A 186 5.96 0.11 9.90
C SER A 186 6.15 1.54 9.38
N TYR A 187 7.26 2.18 9.71
CA TYR A 187 7.63 3.52 9.25
C TYR A 187 7.81 3.55 7.73
N VAL A 188 8.64 2.65 7.19
CA VAL A 188 8.85 2.53 5.74
C VAL A 188 7.53 2.20 5.03
N ALA A 189 6.73 1.27 5.56
CA ALA A 189 5.43 0.94 4.97
C ALA A 189 4.47 2.15 4.92
N ARG A 190 4.38 2.94 5.99
CA ARG A 190 3.54 4.15 6.05
C ARG A 190 3.96 5.21 5.05
N ILE A 191 5.26 5.47 4.91
CA ILE A 191 5.76 6.47 3.96
C ILE A 191 5.38 6.09 2.53
N PHE A 192 5.59 4.84 2.14
CA PHE A 192 5.28 4.41 0.78
C PHE A 192 3.77 4.37 0.51
N ASP A 193 2.95 3.96 1.48
CA ASP A 193 1.48 4.02 1.35
C ASP A 193 0.99 5.47 1.17
N ARG A 194 1.50 6.40 1.98
CA ARG A 194 1.13 7.82 1.92
C ARG A 194 1.64 8.51 0.66
N ALA A 195 2.89 8.26 0.27
CA ALA A 195 3.47 8.82 -0.94
C ALA A 195 2.62 8.46 -2.16
N GLN A 196 2.14 7.21 -2.20
CA GLN A 196 1.29 6.70 -3.27
C GLN A 196 -0.15 7.25 -3.20
N ARG A 197 -0.81 7.15 -2.03
CA ARG A 197 -2.26 7.42 -1.92
C ARG A 197 -2.61 8.90 -1.73
N VAL A 198 -1.72 9.66 -1.10
CA VAL A 198 -1.97 11.03 -0.66
C VAL A 198 -1.22 12.02 -1.54
N TYR A 199 0.08 11.79 -1.76
CA TYR A 199 0.97 12.84 -2.26
C TYR A 199 1.42 12.74 -3.72
N SER A 200 1.09 11.67 -4.47
CA SER A 200 1.44 11.60 -5.90
C SER A 200 0.54 12.53 -6.74
N ALA A 201 1.16 13.44 -7.51
CA ALA A 201 0.48 14.44 -8.35
C ALA A 201 -0.36 13.81 -9.46
N ASP A 202 -0.02 12.59 -9.85
CA ASP A 202 -0.56 11.93 -11.04
C ASP A 202 -2.00 11.43 -10.90
N CYS A 203 -2.81 12.15 -10.12
CA CYS A 203 -4.20 12.33 -10.49
C CYS A 203 -4.29 13.54 -11.42
N ALA A 204 -3.69 13.48 -12.62
CA ALA A 204 -4.12 14.37 -13.67
C ALA A 204 -5.60 14.04 -13.93
N SER A 205 -6.50 14.98 -13.67
CA SER A 205 -7.82 14.94 -14.29
C SER A 205 -7.58 15.10 -15.79
N THR A 206 -7.32 14.00 -16.50
CA THR A 206 -7.80 13.94 -17.86
C THR A 206 -9.32 14.00 -17.72
N GLY A 207 -9.89 15.17 -17.99
CA GLY A 207 -11.28 15.22 -18.44
C GLY A 207 -11.48 14.06 -19.43
N PRO A 208 -12.64 13.39 -19.38
CA PRO A 208 -12.78 11.98 -19.75
C PRO A 208 -11.83 11.63 -20.88
N LEU A 209 -10.84 10.78 -20.62
CA LEU A 209 -10.09 10.15 -21.70
C LEU A 209 -11.19 9.54 -22.56
N ALA A 210 -11.43 10.11 -23.73
CA ALA A 210 -12.42 9.60 -24.66
C ALA A 210 -11.86 8.34 -25.31
N LEU A 211 -11.49 7.36 -24.49
CA LEU A 211 -11.45 5.96 -24.89
C LEU A 211 -12.90 5.60 -25.15
N ARG A 212 -13.24 5.52 -26.42
CA ARG A 212 -14.52 4.95 -26.82
C ARG A 212 -14.50 3.49 -26.34
N PRO A 213 -15.40 3.07 -25.45
CA PRO A 213 -15.48 1.67 -25.08
C PRO A 213 -15.61 0.84 -26.35
N GLY A 214 -14.75 -0.16 -26.51
CA GLY A 214 -14.96 -1.20 -27.50
C GLY A 214 -16.32 -1.86 -27.23
N ARG A 215 -17.02 -2.32 -28.27
CA ARG A 215 -18.29 -3.07 -28.15
C ARG A 215 -18.06 -4.52 -27.67
N GLY A 216 -17.04 -4.72 -26.84
CA GLY A 216 -16.54 -6.04 -26.49
C GLY A 216 -17.47 -6.82 -25.55
N SER A 217 -17.23 -8.13 -25.50
CA SER A 217 -18.10 -9.12 -24.84
C SER A 217 -17.58 -9.63 -23.50
N TRP A 218 -16.41 -9.19 -23.04
CA TRP A 218 -15.81 -9.74 -21.82
C TRP A 218 -16.30 -8.98 -20.58
N LEU A 219 -16.47 -9.72 -19.49
CA LEU A 219 -16.78 -9.16 -18.19
C LEU A 219 -15.50 -8.72 -17.49
N HIS A 220 -15.58 -7.65 -16.69
CA HIS A 220 -14.46 -7.24 -15.85
C HIS A 220 -14.13 -8.36 -14.84
N PRO A 221 -12.89 -8.88 -14.79
CA PRO A 221 -12.54 -10.08 -14.00
C PRO A 221 -12.67 -9.88 -12.49
N LEU A 222 -12.69 -8.62 -12.04
CA LEU A 222 -13.01 -8.23 -10.66
C LEU A 222 -14.13 -7.17 -10.67
N PRO A 223 -15.42 -7.54 -10.65
CA PRO A 223 -16.51 -6.59 -10.76
C PRO A 223 -16.45 -5.48 -9.70
N GLY A 224 -16.54 -4.22 -10.13
CA GLY A 224 -16.37 -3.04 -9.27
C GLY A 224 -14.91 -2.76 -8.87
N GLY A 225 -13.96 -3.58 -9.33
CA GLY A 225 -12.53 -3.33 -9.22
C GLY A 225 -12.08 -2.24 -10.17
N ARG A 226 -10.98 -1.59 -9.81
CA ARG A 226 -10.33 -0.55 -10.63
C ARG A 226 -8.90 -0.96 -10.89
N LEU A 227 -8.35 -0.59 -12.06
CA LEU A 227 -6.93 -0.75 -12.35
C LEU A 227 -6.11 0.06 -11.35
N THR A 228 -5.16 -0.59 -10.69
CA THR A 228 -4.28 0.00 -9.67
C THR A 228 -2.80 -0.03 -10.06
N SER A 229 -2.39 -0.91 -10.98
CA SER A 229 -1.02 -0.99 -11.51
C SER A 229 -1.06 -1.51 -12.95
N GLY A 230 -0.41 -0.79 -13.87
CA GLY A 230 -0.35 -1.12 -15.30
C GLY A 230 0.81 -2.06 -15.66
N TYR A 231 0.77 -2.65 -16.86
CA TYR A 231 1.82 -3.52 -17.38
C TYR A 231 3.10 -2.73 -17.70
N GLY A 232 4.26 -3.36 -17.53
CA GLY A 232 5.54 -2.80 -17.97
C GLY A 232 6.54 -2.50 -16.84
N PRO A 233 7.65 -1.83 -17.16
CA PRO A 233 8.68 -1.50 -16.18
C PRO A 233 8.11 -0.65 -15.05
N ARG A 234 8.49 -0.99 -13.80
CA ARG A 234 8.08 -0.23 -12.63
C ARG A 234 9.13 -0.29 -11.52
N ALA A 235 9.07 0.69 -10.62
CA ALA A 235 9.75 0.55 -9.34
C ALA A 235 9.22 -0.68 -8.59
N CYS A 236 10.08 -1.30 -7.77
CA CYS A 236 9.66 -2.42 -6.95
C CYS A 236 8.49 -2.00 -6.04
N PRO A 237 7.34 -2.69 -6.09
CA PRO A 237 6.19 -2.28 -5.30
C PRO A 237 6.45 -2.53 -3.80
N ALA A 238 6.12 -1.52 -2.99
CA ALA A 238 6.41 -1.50 -1.56
C ALA A 238 5.78 -2.68 -0.80
N GLY A 239 6.62 -3.51 -0.18
CA GLY A 239 6.17 -4.70 0.55
C GLY A 239 6.30 -6.01 -0.24
N ALA A 240 6.73 -5.95 -1.50
CA ALA A 240 7.12 -7.12 -2.28
C ALA A 240 8.64 -7.35 -2.22
N VAL A 241 9.07 -8.60 -2.31
CA VAL A 241 10.47 -9.00 -2.53
C VAL A 241 10.91 -8.55 -3.91
N CYS A 242 11.92 -7.68 -3.97
CA CYS A 242 12.38 -7.08 -5.20
C CYS A 242 13.28 -8.03 -6.01
N ASN A 243 12.91 -8.26 -7.26
CA ASN A 243 13.71 -8.99 -8.24
C ASN A 243 13.27 -8.58 -9.67
N GLN A 244 13.93 -9.15 -10.69
CA GLN A 244 13.60 -8.87 -12.11
C GLN A 244 12.12 -9.12 -12.47
N TRP A 245 11.42 -9.96 -11.71
CA TRP A 245 10.00 -10.29 -11.89
C TRP A 245 9.04 -9.29 -11.24
N THR A 246 9.52 -8.45 -10.31
CA THR A 246 8.71 -7.41 -9.66
C THR A 246 8.98 -6.00 -10.18
N THR A 247 10.18 -5.77 -10.72
CA THR A 247 10.58 -4.50 -11.36
C THR A 247 10.09 -4.37 -12.80
N PHE A 248 9.49 -5.43 -13.32
CA PHE A 248 8.64 -5.39 -14.51
C PHE A 248 7.30 -6.02 -14.13
N HIS A 249 6.20 -5.34 -14.43
CA HIS A 249 4.86 -5.81 -14.11
C HIS A 249 4.29 -6.56 -15.32
N TYR A 250 4.22 -7.89 -15.21
CA TYR A 250 3.84 -8.78 -16.31
C TYR A 250 2.31 -8.95 -16.49
N GLY A 251 1.53 -8.04 -15.88
CA GLY A 251 0.08 -8.06 -15.92
C GLY A 251 -0.51 -6.72 -15.51
N LEU A 252 -1.75 -6.77 -15.05
CA LEU A 252 -2.51 -5.63 -14.52
C LEU A 252 -3.02 -5.97 -13.13
N ASP A 253 -2.96 -5.01 -12.22
CA ASP A 253 -3.53 -5.17 -10.88
C ASP A 253 -4.88 -4.48 -10.83
N PHE A 254 -5.90 -5.19 -10.39
CA PHE A 254 -7.23 -4.65 -10.10
C PHE A 254 -7.52 -4.74 -8.61
N SER A 255 -8.11 -3.72 -8.01
CA SER A 255 -8.58 -3.81 -6.62
C SER A 255 -9.94 -3.19 -6.41
N THR A 256 -10.74 -3.79 -5.53
CA THR A 256 -11.98 -3.18 -5.03
C THR A 256 -11.77 -2.33 -3.78
N GLY A 257 -10.58 -2.40 -3.18
CA GLY A 257 -10.28 -1.80 -1.87
C GLY A 257 -10.97 -2.47 -0.68
N ARG A 258 -11.92 -3.39 -0.89
CA ARG A 258 -12.68 -4.08 0.18
C ARG A 258 -11.81 -5.00 1.03
N GLY A 259 -10.76 -5.57 0.44
CA GLY A 259 -9.82 -6.46 1.13
C GLY A 259 -8.79 -5.75 2.02
N ARG A 260 -8.79 -4.41 2.09
CA ARG A 260 -7.76 -3.62 2.81
C ARG A 260 -7.68 -3.95 4.31
N ALA A 261 -8.81 -4.28 4.94
CA ALA A 261 -8.86 -4.56 6.39
C ALA A 261 -8.79 -6.06 6.74
N THR A 262 -9.26 -6.93 5.84
CA THR A 262 -9.51 -8.35 6.13
C THR A 262 -8.64 -9.30 5.32
N GLY A 263 -7.91 -8.82 4.32
CA GLY A 263 -7.20 -9.65 3.34
C GLY A 263 -8.14 -10.40 2.38
N ARG A 264 -9.45 -10.14 2.40
CA ARG A 264 -10.46 -10.73 1.52
C ARG A 264 -11.33 -9.64 0.88
N GLY A 265 -11.23 -9.51 -0.44
CA GLY A 265 -11.94 -8.52 -1.22
C GLY A 265 -13.18 -9.07 -1.92
N ALA A 266 -13.42 -8.62 -3.15
CA ALA A 266 -14.57 -9.07 -3.94
C ALA A 266 -14.32 -10.42 -4.64
N THR A 267 -15.40 -11.02 -5.14
CA THR A 267 -15.32 -12.22 -5.97
C THR A 267 -14.65 -11.89 -7.31
N VAL A 268 -13.62 -12.67 -7.63
CA VAL A 268 -13.01 -12.71 -8.96
C VAL A 268 -13.81 -13.67 -9.83
N ILE A 269 -14.14 -13.27 -11.05
CA ILE A 269 -14.95 -14.03 -12.00
C ILE A 269 -14.19 -14.31 -13.30
N ALA A 270 -14.63 -15.32 -14.04
CA ALA A 270 -14.18 -15.57 -15.39
C ALA A 270 -14.64 -14.44 -16.33
N PRO A 271 -13.73 -13.71 -17.02
CA PRO A 271 -14.12 -12.62 -17.92
C PRO A 271 -14.78 -13.12 -19.22
N THR A 272 -14.56 -14.38 -19.57
CA THR A 272 -14.99 -15.05 -20.80
C THR A 272 -15.12 -16.56 -20.49
N PRO A 273 -15.66 -17.42 -21.38
CA PRO A 273 -15.58 -18.87 -21.15
C PRO A 273 -14.13 -19.36 -21.10
N LEU A 274 -13.82 -20.15 -20.07
CA LEU A 274 -12.46 -20.61 -19.78
C LEU A 274 -12.41 -22.12 -19.57
N ARG A 275 -11.28 -22.74 -19.94
CA ARG A 275 -10.87 -24.05 -19.41
C ARG A 275 -9.78 -23.85 -18.37
N ILE A 276 -10.03 -24.26 -17.13
CA ILE A 276 -9.07 -24.16 -16.02
C ILE A 276 -7.95 -25.16 -16.23
N THR A 277 -6.71 -24.68 -16.31
CA THR A 277 -5.52 -25.49 -16.61
C THR A 277 -4.64 -25.71 -15.39
N LEU A 278 -4.71 -24.82 -14.39
CA LEU A 278 -4.02 -24.93 -13.11
C LEU A 278 -4.85 -24.28 -12.00
N VAL A 279 -4.92 -24.93 -10.84
CA VAL A 279 -5.36 -24.32 -9.57
C VAL A 279 -4.29 -24.63 -8.55
N GLN A 280 -3.71 -23.61 -7.94
CA GLN A 280 -2.63 -23.77 -6.97
C GLN A 280 -2.85 -22.83 -5.79
N GLU A 281 -2.79 -23.34 -4.56
CA GLU A 281 -2.79 -22.51 -3.37
C GLU A 281 -1.36 -22.27 -2.87
N LEU A 282 -1.10 -21.05 -2.37
CA LEU A 282 0.16 -20.67 -1.71
C LEU A 282 1.42 -20.94 -2.54
N ALA A 283 1.36 -20.75 -3.86
CA ALA A 283 2.54 -20.84 -4.71
C ALA A 283 3.59 -19.77 -4.30
N PRO A 284 4.88 -20.11 -4.23
CA PRO A 284 5.93 -19.13 -3.97
C PRO A 284 5.87 -17.98 -4.99
N GLY A 285 5.93 -16.74 -4.52
CA GLY A 285 5.87 -15.53 -5.37
C GLY A 285 4.47 -15.14 -5.81
N TYR A 286 3.70 -16.05 -6.40
CA TYR A 286 2.37 -15.75 -6.96
C TYR A 286 1.22 -15.82 -5.94
N GLY A 287 1.41 -16.55 -4.85
CA GLY A 287 0.34 -16.87 -3.91
C GLY A 287 -0.62 -17.90 -4.46
N SER A 288 -1.86 -17.87 -4.02
CA SER A 288 -2.92 -18.69 -4.60
C SER A 288 -3.26 -18.15 -5.99
N ARG A 289 -3.25 -19.02 -7.00
CA ARG A 289 -3.38 -18.67 -8.41
C ARG A 289 -4.20 -19.67 -9.22
N ILE A 290 -4.79 -19.16 -10.30
CA ILE A 290 -5.51 -19.95 -11.30
C ILE A 290 -4.94 -19.59 -12.67
N MET A 291 -4.55 -20.61 -13.44
CA MET A 291 -4.34 -20.45 -14.89
C MET A 291 -5.51 -21.05 -15.64
N ALA A 292 -5.88 -20.41 -16.74
CA ALA A 292 -6.94 -20.89 -17.60
C ALA A 292 -6.73 -20.49 -19.06
N ARG A 293 -7.18 -21.35 -19.97
CA ARG A 293 -7.20 -21.06 -21.40
C ARG A 293 -8.54 -20.44 -21.77
N CYS A 294 -8.50 -19.28 -22.42
CA CYS A 294 -9.65 -18.66 -23.06
C CYS A 294 -10.16 -19.58 -24.19
N LEU A 295 -11.46 -19.86 -24.19
CA LEU A 295 -12.08 -20.70 -25.23
C LEU A 295 -12.46 -19.89 -26.49
N GLN A 296 -12.32 -18.56 -26.44
CA GLN A 296 -12.52 -17.69 -27.59
C GLN A 296 -11.19 -17.43 -28.31
N ASP A 297 -11.27 -17.29 -29.63
CA ASP A 297 -10.13 -16.91 -30.48
C ASP A 297 -9.50 -15.57 -30.02
N PRO A 298 -8.16 -15.45 -29.94
CA PRO A 298 -7.14 -16.40 -30.39
C PRO A 298 -6.75 -17.49 -29.37
N GLY A 299 -7.47 -17.62 -28.25
CA GLY A 299 -7.21 -18.66 -27.25
C GLY A 299 -6.12 -18.31 -26.24
N TYR A 300 -6.04 -17.03 -25.85
CA TYR A 300 -5.10 -16.54 -24.83
C TYR A 300 -5.12 -17.38 -23.55
N ILE A 301 -4.01 -17.40 -22.85
CA ILE A 301 -3.92 -17.98 -21.51
C ILE A 301 -4.00 -16.83 -20.51
N PHE A 302 -4.87 -16.97 -19.51
CA PHE A 302 -4.99 -16.04 -18.40
C PHE A 302 -4.40 -16.63 -17.14
N ASP A 303 -3.82 -15.75 -16.33
CA ASP A 303 -3.24 -16.10 -15.07
C ASP A 303 -3.66 -15.09 -14.01
N PHE A 304 -4.34 -15.59 -12.99
CA PHE A 304 -4.96 -14.82 -11.92
C PHE A 304 -4.21 -15.13 -10.63
N HIS A 305 -3.65 -14.13 -9.95
CA HIS A 305 -2.83 -14.35 -8.75
C HIS A 305 -3.42 -13.71 -7.49
N HIS A 306 -2.74 -13.96 -6.36
CA HIS A 306 -2.97 -13.35 -5.06
C HIS A 306 -4.34 -13.63 -4.43
N PHE A 307 -5.08 -14.65 -4.87
CA PHE A 307 -6.36 -14.97 -4.26
C PHE A 307 -6.27 -15.20 -2.76
N ALA A 308 -7.35 -14.94 -2.03
CA ALA A 308 -7.43 -15.22 -0.60
C ALA A 308 -7.26 -16.73 -0.33
N ILE A 309 -6.61 -17.08 0.79
CA ILE A 309 -6.39 -18.47 1.21
C ILE A 309 -7.73 -19.20 1.32
N GLY A 310 -7.82 -20.43 0.78
CA GLY A 310 -9.03 -21.26 0.82
C GLY A 310 -10.23 -20.67 0.07
N SER A 311 -10.01 -19.82 -0.93
CA SER A 311 -11.10 -19.16 -1.68
C SER A 311 -11.35 -19.72 -3.08
N MET A 312 -10.58 -20.72 -3.53
CA MET A 312 -10.70 -21.30 -4.87
C MET A 312 -12.09 -21.92 -5.07
N ALA A 313 -12.83 -21.41 -6.06
CA ALA A 313 -14.19 -21.85 -6.37
C ALA A 313 -14.25 -22.86 -7.54
N VAL A 314 -13.11 -23.09 -8.21
CA VAL A 314 -12.99 -23.97 -9.39
C VAL A 314 -11.91 -25.03 -9.18
N ARG A 315 -11.91 -26.03 -10.08
CA ARG A 315 -10.94 -27.13 -10.08
C ARG A 315 -10.19 -27.20 -11.41
N GLN A 316 -8.99 -27.76 -11.38
CA GLN A 316 -8.24 -28.04 -12.59
C GLN A 316 -9.06 -28.91 -13.55
N HIS A 317 -8.98 -28.63 -14.85
CA HIS A 317 -9.73 -29.24 -15.96
C HIS A 317 -11.21 -28.88 -16.05
N GLN A 318 -11.74 -28.06 -15.13
CA GLN A 318 -13.10 -27.54 -15.23
C GLN A 318 -13.22 -26.55 -16.39
N GLU A 319 -14.30 -26.63 -17.16
CA GLU A 319 -14.72 -25.56 -18.06
C GLU A 319 -15.77 -24.70 -17.37
N VAL A 320 -15.68 -23.38 -17.56
CA VAL A 320 -16.54 -22.40 -16.90
C VAL A 320 -17.01 -21.35 -17.89
N GLU A 321 -18.23 -20.87 -17.69
CA GLU A 321 -18.80 -19.77 -18.47
C GLU A 321 -18.29 -18.41 -17.94
N ALA A 322 -18.42 -17.37 -18.77
CA ALA A 322 -18.20 -15.99 -18.33
C ALA A 322 -19.09 -15.67 -17.11
N GLY A 323 -18.52 -15.00 -16.11
CA GLY A 323 -19.21 -14.66 -14.86
C GLY A 323 -19.10 -15.72 -13.76
N THR A 324 -18.59 -16.90 -14.07
CA THR A 324 -18.36 -17.94 -13.06
C THR A 324 -17.35 -17.46 -12.02
N ALA A 325 -17.65 -17.65 -10.73
CA ALA A 325 -16.72 -17.33 -9.65
C ALA A 325 -15.47 -18.22 -9.71
N LEU A 326 -14.30 -17.60 -9.67
CA LEU A 326 -13.00 -18.27 -9.64
C LEU A 326 -12.42 -18.33 -8.23
N GLY A 327 -12.62 -17.25 -7.47
CA GLY A 327 -12.22 -17.15 -6.07
C GLY A 327 -12.45 -15.76 -5.51
N VAL A 328 -11.73 -15.41 -4.45
CA VAL A 328 -11.85 -14.09 -3.80
C VAL A 328 -10.53 -13.33 -3.90
N GLU A 329 -10.60 -12.05 -4.27
CA GLU A 329 -9.49 -11.08 -4.23
C GLU A 329 -8.78 -11.18 -2.87
N GLY A 330 -7.45 -11.26 -2.87
CA GLY A 330 -6.68 -11.42 -1.65
C GLY A 330 -5.28 -10.84 -1.79
N SER A 331 -4.37 -11.26 -0.90
CA SER A 331 -2.99 -10.76 -0.85
C SER A 331 -1.98 -11.87 -0.58
N THR A 332 -2.22 -13.08 -1.11
CA THR A 332 -1.30 -14.21 -0.90
C THR A 332 -0.06 -14.08 -1.78
N GLY A 333 1.08 -14.65 -1.36
CA GLY A 333 2.32 -14.57 -2.13
C GLY A 333 3.04 -13.24 -1.99
N ASN A 334 3.77 -12.84 -3.01
CA ASN A 334 4.55 -11.60 -3.04
C ASN A 334 3.66 -10.41 -3.41
N SER A 335 2.80 -10.03 -2.47
CA SER A 335 1.73 -9.05 -2.66
C SER A 335 1.86 -7.91 -1.65
N THR A 336 1.46 -6.71 -2.05
CA THR A 336 1.60 -5.49 -1.24
C THR A 336 0.31 -5.06 -0.53
N ALA A 337 -0.84 -5.55 -1.01
CA ALA A 337 -2.18 -5.38 -0.43
C ALA A 337 -3.18 -6.29 -1.16
N ALA A 338 -4.43 -6.36 -0.68
CA ALA A 338 -5.46 -7.14 -1.37
C ALA A 338 -5.75 -6.59 -2.78
N HIS A 339 -5.48 -7.40 -3.81
CA HIS A 339 -5.75 -7.09 -5.21
C HIS A 339 -5.82 -8.38 -6.05
N LEU A 340 -6.38 -8.29 -7.25
CA LEU A 340 -6.25 -9.29 -8.30
C LEU A 340 -5.11 -8.86 -9.23
N HIS A 341 -4.07 -9.67 -9.34
CA HIS A 341 -3.11 -9.54 -10.42
C HIS A 341 -3.54 -10.44 -11.59
N PHE A 342 -3.71 -9.85 -12.78
CA PHE A 342 -4.25 -10.47 -13.98
C PHE A 342 -3.25 -10.36 -15.14
N GLN A 343 -2.74 -11.50 -15.61
CA GLN A 343 -1.84 -11.56 -16.76
C GLN A 343 -2.54 -12.17 -17.98
N VAL A 344 -2.08 -11.75 -19.16
CA VAL A 344 -2.45 -12.35 -20.44
C VAL A 344 -1.18 -12.88 -21.10
N ILE A 345 -1.24 -14.14 -21.55
CA ILE A 345 -0.13 -14.89 -22.12
C ILE A 345 -0.53 -15.35 -23.52
N LYS A 346 0.44 -15.40 -24.43
CA LYS A 346 0.25 -15.86 -25.82
C LYS A 346 -0.41 -17.25 -25.90
N PRO A 347 -1.32 -17.49 -26.87
CA PRO A 347 -2.03 -18.76 -27.01
C PRO A 347 -1.14 -20.00 -27.14
N GLU A 348 0.01 -19.86 -27.81
CA GLU A 348 0.98 -20.92 -28.08
C GLU A 348 1.87 -21.28 -26.87
N SER A 349 1.77 -20.53 -25.77
CA SER A 349 2.57 -20.78 -24.57
C SER A 349 2.05 -21.97 -23.75
N ASN A 350 2.79 -22.30 -22.70
CA ASN A 350 2.45 -23.35 -21.75
C ASN A 350 1.37 -22.85 -20.78
N ASP A 351 0.25 -23.57 -20.68
CA ASP A 351 -0.88 -23.21 -19.83
C ASP A 351 -0.86 -23.86 -18.43
N ARG A 352 0.21 -24.59 -18.10
CA ARG A 352 0.46 -25.20 -16.78
C ARG A 352 1.65 -24.60 -16.04
N HIS A 353 2.52 -23.90 -16.76
CA HIS A 353 3.69 -23.23 -16.21
C HIS A 353 3.90 -21.88 -16.90
N MET A 354 4.03 -20.83 -16.10
CA MET A 354 4.15 -19.47 -16.61
C MET A 354 5.54 -19.20 -17.19
N ILE A 355 5.57 -18.70 -18.43
CA ILE A 355 6.79 -18.24 -19.10
C ILE A 355 6.70 -16.72 -19.23
N HIS A 356 7.49 -15.99 -18.44
CA HIS A 356 7.45 -14.52 -18.40
C HIS A 356 7.70 -13.86 -19.78
N ALA A 357 8.48 -14.49 -20.66
CA ALA A 357 8.72 -13.96 -22.01
C ALA A 357 7.48 -14.02 -22.94
N ASP A 358 6.46 -14.79 -22.56
CA ASP A 358 5.24 -14.99 -23.34
C ASP A 358 4.07 -14.15 -22.83
N THR A 359 4.22 -13.45 -21.71
CA THR A 359 3.23 -12.48 -21.25
C THR A 359 3.22 -11.29 -22.19
N ILE A 360 2.04 -10.72 -22.43
CA ILE A 360 1.85 -9.54 -23.28
C ILE A 360 1.11 -8.47 -22.49
N ASP A 361 1.26 -7.20 -22.90
CA ASP A 361 0.50 -6.10 -22.32
C ASP A 361 -1.02 -6.37 -22.52
N PRO A 362 -1.80 -6.58 -21.44
CA PRO A 362 -3.22 -6.84 -21.57
C PRO A 362 -4.02 -5.60 -22.00
N THR A 363 -3.44 -4.40 -21.86
CA THR A 363 -4.15 -3.12 -22.00
C THR A 363 -4.88 -2.99 -23.35
N PRO A 364 -4.26 -3.24 -24.52
CA PRO A 364 -4.94 -3.11 -25.81
C PRO A 364 -6.11 -4.10 -25.95
N ILE A 365 -5.94 -5.32 -25.44
CA ILE A 365 -6.97 -6.37 -25.47
C ILE A 365 -8.15 -5.96 -24.60
N LEU A 366 -7.90 -5.49 -23.37
CA LEU A 366 -8.97 -5.12 -22.45
C LEU A 366 -9.72 -3.87 -22.93
N VAL A 367 -9.06 -2.91 -23.58
CA VAL A 367 -9.72 -1.77 -24.23
C VAL A 367 -10.62 -2.24 -25.39
N GLU A 368 -10.11 -3.12 -26.26
CA GLU A 368 -10.90 -3.69 -27.36
C GLU A 368 -12.13 -4.46 -26.83
N LYS A 369 -11.95 -5.19 -25.72
CA LYS A 369 -13.00 -5.98 -25.09
C LYS A 369 -13.92 -5.18 -24.15
N GLY A 370 -13.73 -3.87 -24.01
CA GLY A 370 -14.61 -2.98 -23.24
C GLY A 370 -14.48 -3.10 -21.71
N ILE A 371 -13.35 -3.61 -21.23
CA ILE A 371 -13.05 -3.75 -19.80
C ILE A 371 -12.37 -2.48 -19.24
N LEU A 372 -11.53 -1.82 -20.04
CA LEU A 372 -10.79 -0.59 -19.70
C LEU A 372 -11.31 0.64 -20.42
#